data_AF-A0A3N7HJ04-F1
#
_entry.id   AF-A0A3N7HJ04-F1
#
_cell.length_a   1.000
_cell.length_b   1.000
_cell.length_c   1.000
_cell.angle_alpha   90.00
_cell.angle_beta   90.00
_cell.angle_gamma   90.00
#
_symmetry.space_group_name_H-M   'P 1'
#
loop_
_entity.id
_entity.type
_entity.pdbx_description
1 polymer ?
#
loop_
_entity_poly.entity_id
_entity_poly.type
_entity_poly.pdbx_seq_one_letter_code
_entity_poly.pdbx_strand_id
1 'polypeptide(L)'
;MATSKNNAGDVGAFEFELTDFDTARQALEELPAGIAEVQRLKPGYWEARRRAAEPTDRALSGVALDWLSKLPSTVRPSRLAERFPRVANQIALNWASGMRCAETFDDLLVDHRGGRHGFPYDVEVELRGLKEYRQVLR
;
A
#
# COMPACT_ATOMS: atom_id res chain seq x y z
N MET A 1 37.41 -16.86 -18.55
CA MET A 1 36.29 -17.82 -18.56
C MET A 1 35.99 -18.14 -17.10
N ALA A 2 34.79 -18.06 -16.55
CA ALA A 2 33.46 -17.99 -17.15
C ALA A 2 32.55 -17.05 -16.35
N THR A 3 31.45 -16.72 -17.01
CA THR A 3 30.29 -15.93 -16.61
C THR A 3 29.57 -16.51 -15.40
N SER A 4 29.04 -15.65 -14.53
CA SER A 4 27.71 -15.92 -13.98
C SER A 4 26.94 -14.62 -13.78
N LYS A 5 25.90 -14.45 -14.61
CA LYS A 5 24.83 -13.48 -14.45
C LYS A 5 24.02 -13.89 -13.22
N ASN A 6 23.67 -12.96 -12.33
CA ASN A 6 22.53 -13.14 -11.41
C ASN A 6 21.88 -11.76 -11.25
N ASN A 7 20.90 -11.44 -12.11
CA ASN A 7 19.48 -11.78 -12.04
C ASN A 7 18.79 -11.02 -10.90
N ALA A 8 18.10 -9.94 -11.28
CA ALA A 8 17.21 -9.19 -10.42
C ALA A 8 15.94 -10.02 -10.18
N GLY A 9 15.51 -10.12 -8.92
CA GLY A 9 14.18 -10.62 -8.57
C GLY A 9 14.16 -11.86 -7.69
N ASP A 10 14.54 -11.70 -6.42
CA ASP A 10 13.95 -12.42 -5.29
C ASP A 10 14.20 -11.57 -4.05
N VAL A 11 13.17 -11.11 -3.36
CA VAL A 11 13.34 -10.62 -1.97
C VAL A 11 13.43 -11.86 -1.11
N GLY A 12 14.53 -12.60 -1.31
CA GLY A 12 14.77 -13.92 -0.78
C GLY A 12 14.71 -13.92 0.74
N ALA A 13 14.33 -15.06 1.30
CA ALA A 13 14.42 -15.34 2.72
C ALA A 13 15.79 -14.87 3.24
N PHE A 14 15.79 -13.98 4.23
CA PHE A 14 17.02 -13.59 4.90
C PHE A 14 17.54 -14.82 5.65
N GLU A 15 18.61 -15.42 5.15
CA GLU A 15 19.32 -16.47 5.88
C GLU A 15 20.15 -15.82 6.98
N PHE A 16 19.94 -16.29 8.21
CA PHE A 16 20.69 -15.86 9.38
C PHE A 16 21.65 -16.97 9.78
N GLU A 17 22.94 -16.66 9.83
CA GLU A 17 23.99 -17.55 10.34
C GLU A 17 24.38 -17.14 11.76
N LEU A 18 24.61 -18.12 12.63
CA LEU A 18 25.16 -17.88 13.96
C LEU A 18 26.64 -17.51 13.83
N THR A 19 26.97 -16.25 14.13
CA THR A 19 28.35 -15.75 14.11
C THR A 19 28.94 -15.75 15.51
N ASP A 20 30.27 -15.86 15.59
CA ASP A 20 31.00 -15.60 16.83
C ASP A 20 31.07 -14.09 17.13
N PHE A 21 31.52 -13.75 18.35
CA PHE A 21 31.60 -12.38 18.84
C PHE A 21 32.62 -11.51 18.09
N ASP A 22 33.71 -12.08 17.60
CA ASP A 22 34.72 -11.33 16.87
C ASP A 22 34.20 -10.94 15.48
N THR A 23 33.51 -11.85 14.81
CA THR A 23 32.83 -11.59 13.54
C THR A 23 31.74 -10.51 13.71
N ALA A 24 30.93 -10.60 14.78
CA ALA A 24 29.90 -9.59 15.06
C ALA A 24 30.51 -8.20 15.35
N ARG A 25 31.64 -8.16 16.06
CA ARG A 25 32.38 -6.92 16.35
C ARG A 25 32.98 -6.33 15.07
N GLN A 26 33.55 -7.15 14.19
CA GLN A 26 34.07 -6.68 12.91
C GLN A 26 32.96 -6.07 12.03
N ALA A 27 31.76 -6.65 12.02
CA ALA A 27 30.63 -6.08 11.28
C ALA A 27 30.15 -4.70 11.81
N LEU A 28 30.38 -4.41 13.10
CA LEU A 28 30.13 -3.09 13.68
C LEU A 28 31.23 -2.09 13.32
N GLU A 29 32.48 -2.54 13.24
CA GLU A 29 33.64 -1.73 12.86
C GLU A 29 33.66 -1.42 11.35
N GLU A 30 33.28 -2.40 10.52
CA GLU A 30 33.24 -2.32 9.06
C GLU A 30 31.82 -2.57 8.53
N LEU A 31 31.03 -1.48 8.45
CA LEU A 31 29.64 -1.57 8.02
C LEU A 31 29.52 -2.06 6.57
N PRO A 32 28.59 -2.99 6.28
CA PRO A 32 28.30 -3.43 4.92
C PRO A 32 27.92 -2.28 3.99
N ALA A 33 28.21 -2.45 2.69
CA ALA A 33 27.81 -1.50 1.66
C ALA A 33 26.28 -1.24 1.72
N GLY A 34 25.89 0.03 1.78
CA GLY A 34 24.49 0.45 1.93
C GLY A 34 24.07 0.77 3.37
N ILE A 35 24.60 0.08 4.39
CA ILE A 35 24.30 0.38 5.80
C ILE A 35 25.02 1.65 6.27
N ALA A 36 26.26 1.85 5.81
CA ALA A 36 26.98 3.10 6.03
C ALA A 36 26.22 4.33 5.48
N GLU A 37 25.45 4.15 4.41
CA GLU A 37 24.62 5.23 3.84
C GLU A 37 23.38 5.51 4.71
N VAL A 38 22.79 4.46 5.32
CA VAL A 38 21.68 4.60 6.29
C VAL A 38 22.11 5.41 7.52
N GLN A 39 23.34 5.23 8.00
CA GLN A 39 23.86 6.00 9.14
C GLN A 39 24.14 7.48 8.81
N ARG A 40 24.37 7.80 7.53
CA ARG A 40 24.53 9.19 7.06
C ARG A 40 23.19 9.90 6.86
N LEU A 41 22.08 9.16 6.94
CA LEU A 41 20.75 9.75 6.83
C LEU A 41 20.51 10.62 8.05
N LYS A 42 20.37 11.92 7.82
CA LYS A 42 20.03 12.87 8.88
C LYS A 42 18.70 12.45 9.53
N PRO A 43 18.50 12.72 10.84
CA PRO A 43 17.18 12.68 11.44
C PRO A 43 16.19 13.47 10.58
N GLY A 44 15.04 12.90 10.22
CA GLY A 44 14.12 13.53 9.26
C GLY A 44 14.24 13.02 7.81
N TYR A 45 15.24 12.20 7.47
CA TYR A 45 15.46 11.75 6.09
C TYR A 45 14.27 10.99 5.50
N TRP A 46 13.68 10.08 6.28
CA TRP A 46 12.52 9.31 5.85
C TRP A 46 11.25 10.17 5.90
N GLU A 47 11.16 11.09 6.85
CA GLU A 47 10.07 12.04 7.00
C GLU A 47 9.95 12.99 5.81
N ALA A 48 11.06 13.48 5.28
CA ALA A 48 11.08 14.32 4.08
C ALA A 48 10.69 13.55 2.80
N ARG A 49 10.81 12.22 2.81
CA ARG A 49 10.40 11.33 1.69
C ARG A 49 8.98 10.80 1.83
N ARG A 50 8.36 10.93 3.00
CA ARG A 50 6.94 10.65 3.15
C ARG A 50 6.17 11.68 2.32
N ARG A 51 5.19 11.21 1.56
CA ARG A 51 4.24 12.09 0.89
C ARG A 51 3.62 13.03 1.94
N ALA A 52 3.56 14.32 1.64
CA ALA A 52 2.85 15.29 2.47
C ALA A 52 1.37 14.89 2.60
N ALA A 53 0.80 15.13 3.78
CA ALA A 53 -0.63 14.93 3.99
C ALA A 53 -1.39 15.95 3.15
N GLU A 54 -2.27 15.48 2.28
CA GLU A 54 -3.12 16.33 1.45
C GLU A 54 -4.49 16.54 2.12
N PRO A 55 -5.20 17.64 1.82
CA PRO A 55 -6.57 17.83 2.28
C PRO A 55 -7.50 16.66 1.88
N THR A 56 -7.23 16.03 0.73
CA THR A 56 -7.97 14.85 0.23
C THR A 56 -7.70 13.57 1.01
N ASP A 57 -6.74 13.58 1.94
CA ASP A 57 -6.57 12.48 2.90
C ASP A 57 -7.62 12.53 4.02
N ARG A 58 -8.21 13.71 4.26
CA ARG A 58 -9.19 13.97 5.33
C ARG A 58 -10.59 14.33 4.82
N ALA A 59 -10.73 14.63 3.53
CA ALA A 59 -11.99 15.05 2.93
C ALA A 59 -12.20 14.39 1.56
N LEU A 60 -13.47 14.24 1.19
CA LEU A 60 -13.83 13.79 -0.15
C LEU A 60 -13.47 14.85 -1.19
N SER A 61 -12.90 14.39 -2.29
CA SER A 61 -12.67 15.20 -3.48
C SER A 61 -13.99 15.45 -4.23
N GLY A 62 -14.02 16.48 -5.08
CA GLY A 62 -15.18 16.72 -5.96
C GLY A 62 -15.49 15.52 -6.86
N VAL A 63 -14.46 14.81 -7.34
CA VAL A 63 -14.59 13.58 -8.15
C VAL A 63 -15.28 12.48 -7.35
N ALA A 64 -14.92 12.29 -6.08
CA ALA A 64 -15.56 11.30 -5.23
C ALA A 64 -17.01 11.65 -4.90
N LEU A 65 -17.32 12.92 -4.66
CA LEU A 65 -18.70 13.36 -4.42
C LEU A 65 -19.60 13.12 -5.64
N ASP A 66 -19.12 13.47 -6.84
CA ASP A 66 -19.84 13.21 -8.09
C ASP A 66 -20.02 11.71 -8.33
N TRP A 67 -18.96 10.92 -8.12
CA TRP A 67 -19.02 9.46 -8.19
C TRP A 67 -20.06 8.86 -7.24
N LEU A 68 -20.06 9.26 -5.96
CA LEU A 68 -21.03 8.79 -4.97
C LEU A 68 -22.47 9.12 -5.37
N SER A 69 -22.69 10.28 -5.97
CA SER A 69 -24.02 10.71 -6.43
C SER A 69 -24.57 9.83 -7.55
N LYS A 70 -23.70 9.29 -8.41
CA LYS A 70 -24.04 8.41 -9.55
C LYS A 70 -24.29 6.96 -9.13
N LEU A 71 -23.84 6.56 -7.95
CA LEU A 71 -24.09 5.21 -7.44
C LEU A 71 -25.54 5.06 -6.96
N PRO A 72 -26.19 3.89 -7.20
CA PRO A 72 -27.46 3.54 -6.57
C PRO A 72 -27.35 3.58 -5.04
N SER A 73 -28.44 3.92 -4.36
CA SER A 73 -28.47 4.02 -2.90
C SER A 73 -28.12 2.70 -2.19
N THR A 74 -28.38 1.55 -2.82
CA THR A 74 -28.12 0.22 -2.27
C THR A 74 -26.64 -0.15 -2.20
N VAL A 75 -25.79 0.46 -3.03
CA VAL A 75 -24.35 0.17 -3.14
C VAL A 75 -23.49 1.38 -2.81
N ARG A 76 -24.09 2.48 -2.35
CA ARG A 76 -23.37 3.71 -2.03
C ARG A 76 -22.61 3.52 -0.70
N PRO A 77 -21.29 3.69 -0.66
CA PRO A 77 -20.49 3.37 0.52
C PRO A 77 -20.40 4.56 1.48
N SER A 78 -21.40 4.70 2.34
CA SER A 78 -21.49 5.83 3.28
C SER A 78 -20.45 5.73 4.39
N ARG A 79 -20.21 4.55 4.96
CA ARG A 79 -19.25 4.35 6.06
C ARG A 79 -17.82 4.50 5.60
N LEU A 80 -17.50 3.98 4.41
CA LEU A 80 -16.21 4.18 3.77
C LEU A 80 -15.92 5.68 3.54
N ALA A 81 -16.89 6.41 2.99
CA ALA A 81 -16.73 7.83 2.68
C ALA A 81 -16.55 8.70 3.93
N GLU A 82 -17.25 8.35 5.01
CA GLU A 82 -17.16 9.02 6.31
C GLU A 82 -15.82 8.73 7.02
N ARG A 83 -15.42 7.45 7.09
CA ARG A 83 -14.29 7.01 7.93
C ARG A 83 -12.95 7.00 7.19
N PHE A 84 -12.98 6.76 5.88
CA PHE A 84 -11.79 6.57 5.04
C PHE A 84 -11.90 7.36 3.72
N PRO A 85 -12.02 8.70 3.78
CA PRO A 85 -12.22 9.54 2.60
C PRO A 85 -11.13 9.38 1.54
N ARG A 86 -9.87 9.15 1.96
CA ARG A 86 -8.76 8.85 1.05
C ARG A 86 -9.01 7.61 0.18
N VAL A 87 -9.58 6.56 0.76
CA VAL A 87 -9.86 5.31 0.05
C VAL A 87 -11.03 5.52 -0.92
N ALA A 88 -12.09 6.20 -0.49
CA ALA A 88 -13.19 6.59 -1.36
C ALA A 88 -12.69 7.44 -2.56
N ASN A 89 -11.80 8.40 -2.31
CA ASN A 89 -11.17 9.21 -3.35
C ASN A 89 -10.35 8.38 -4.34
N GLN A 90 -9.57 7.42 -3.85
CA GLN A 90 -8.78 6.52 -4.69
C GLN A 90 -9.67 5.65 -5.60
N ILE A 91 -10.74 5.07 -5.04
CA ILE A 91 -11.68 4.25 -5.81
C ILE A 91 -12.37 5.10 -6.88
N ALA A 92 -12.87 6.29 -6.51
CA ALA A 92 -13.53 7.20 -7.45
C ALA A 92 -12.63 7.57 -8.65
N LEU A 93 -11.36 7.86 -8.39
CA LEU A 93 -10.39 8.20 -9.43
C LEU A 93 -10.17 7.05 -10.43
N ASN A 94 -10.15 5.81 -9.92
CA ASN A 94 -9.89 4.62 -10.73
C ASN A 94 -11.17 4.00 -11.30
N TRP A 95 -12.37 4.44 -10.88
CA TRP A 95 -13.65 3.79 -11.15
C TRP A 95 -13.96 3.56 -12.64
N ALA A 96 -13.67 4.57 -13.47
CA ALA A 96 -13.92 4.53 -14.91
C ALA A 96 -13.09 3.45 -15.62
N SER A 97 -11.87 3.18 -15.12
CA SER A 97 -11.00 2.14 -15.69
C SER A 97 -11.26 0.81 -14.99
N GLY A 98 -11.92 -0.12 -15.68
CA GLY A 98 -12.25 -1.44 -15.09
C GLY A 98 -11.03 -2.19 -14.54
N MET A 99 -9.90 -2.14 -15.26
CA MET A 99 -8.64 -2.77 -14.83
C MET A 99 -8.07 -2.11 -13.57
N ARG A 100 -7.88 -0.79 -13.57
CA ARG A 100 -7.33 -0.06 -12.41
C ARG A 100 -8.26 -0.14 -11.19
N CYS A 101 -9.56 -0.17 -11.43
CA CYS A 101 -10.55 -0.32 -10.36
C CYS A 101 -10.46 -1.71 -9.72
N ALA A 102 -10.35 -2.77 -10.54
CA ALA A 102 -10.16 -4.13 -10.05
C ALA A 102 -8.86 -4.27 -9.23
N GLU A 103 -7.74 -3.76 -9.75
CA GLU A 103 -6.46 -3.73 -9.03
C GLU A 103 -6.58 -2.97 -7.71
N THR A 104 -7.27 -1.82 -7.71
CA THR A 104 -7.50 -1.04 -6.48
C THR A 104 -8.26 -1.86 -5.43
N PHE A 105 -9.28 -2.61 -5.83
CA PHE A 105 -10.03 -3.45 -4.88
C PHE A 105 -9.21 -4.63 -4.37
N ASP A 106 -8.38 -5.25 -5.21
CA ASP A 106 -7.49 -6.32 -4.79
C ASP A 106 -6.45 -5.82 -3.78
N ASP A 107 -5.82 -4.67 -4.02
CA ASP A 107 -4.88 -4.04 -3.08
C ASP A 107 -5.52 -3.67 -1.72
N LEU A 108 -6.83 -3.40 -1.71
CA LEU A 108 -7.58 -3.04 -0.51
C LEU A 108 -8.09 -4.25 0.28
N LEU A 109 -8.52 -5.30 -0.41
CA LEU A 109 -9.21 -6.45 0.20
C LEU A 109 -8.30 -7.69 0.37
N VAL A 110 -7.22 -7.79 -0.40
CA VAL A 110 -6.31 -8.94 -0.35
C VAL A 110 -5.05 -8.56 0.41
N ASP A 111 -4.72 -9.36 1.44
CA ASP A 111 -3.46 -9.22 2.15
C ASP A 111 -2.36 -10.03 1.46
N HIS A 112 -1.56 -9.36 0.63
CA HIS A 112 -0.43 -9.98 -0.07
C HIS A 112 0.83 -10.16 0.79
N ARG A 113 0.92 -9.47 1.93
CA ARG A 113 2.16 -9.38 2.73
C ARG A 113 2.07 -10.07 4.08
N GLY A 114 0.85 -10.30 4.57
CA GLY A 114 0.58 -10.80 5.90
C GLY A 114 0.61 -9.68 6.95
N GLY A 115 -0.29 -9.78 7.92
CA GLY A 115 -0.33 -8.88 9.09
C GLY A 115 -1.17 -7.62 8.91
N ARG A 116 -2.03 -7.51 7.88
CA ARG A 116 -3.01 -6.42 7.81
C ARG A 116 -4.19 -6.69 8.75
N HIS A 117 -4.55 -5.68 9.53
CA HIS A 117 -5.77 -5.70 10.36
C HIS A 117 -7.07 -5.58 9.54
N GLY A 118 -6.97 -5.28 8.24
CA GLY A 118 -8.12 -5.11 7.35
C GLY A 118 -8.94 -3.86 7.64
N PHE A 119 -10.15 -3.83 7.09
CA PHE A 119 -11.14 -2.79 7.37
C PHE A 119 -12.10 -3.25 8.48
N PRO A 120 -12.70 -2.32 9.22
CA PRO A 120 -13.87 -2.60 10.03
C PRO A 120 -14.96 -3.30 9.20
N TYR A 121 -15.71 -4.22 9.81
CA TYR A 121 -16.68 -5.08 9.12
C TYR A 121 -17.69 -4.31 8.26
N ASP A 122 -18.23 -3.20 8.78
CA ASP A 122 -19.18 -2.34 8.08
C ASP A 122 -18.60 -1.77 6.77
N VAL A 123 -17.33 -1.37 6.80
CA VAL A 123 -16.62 -0.85 5.63
C VAL A 123 -16.22 -1.97 4.67
N GLU A 124 -15.85 -3.15 5.19
CA GLU A 124 -15.51 -4.30 4.37
C GLU A 124 -16.72 -4.79 3.55
N VAL A 125 -17.91 -4.84 4.16
CA VAL A 125 -19.16 -5.19 3.46
C VAL A 125 -19.46 -4.20 2.34
N GLU A 126 -19.32 -2.90 2.59
CA GLU A 126 -19.48 -1.87 1.56
C GLU A 126 -18.47 -2.05 0.41
N LEU A 127 -17.19 -2.30 0.72
CA LEU A 127 -16.15 -2.50 -0.29
C LEU A 127 -16.40 -3.75 -1.15
N ARG A 128 -16.82 -4.87 -0.55
CA ARG A 128 -17.18 -6.09 -1.27
C ARG A 128 -18.40 -5.86 -2.18
N GLY A 129 -19.45 -5.24 -1.65
CA GLY A 129 -20.65 -4.90 -2.43
C GLY A 129 -20.34 -3.98 -3.62
N LEU A 130 -19.46 -3.00 -3.45
CA LEU A 130 -18.99 -2.17 -4.58
C LEU A 130 -18.21 -2.97 -5.62
N LYS A 131 -17.31 -3.87 -5.19
CA LYS A 131 -16.52 -4.70 -6.08
C LYS A 131 -17.45 -5.56 -6.95
N GLU A 132 -18.43 -6.20 -6.34
CA GLU A 132 -19.45 -7.00 -7.03
C GLU A 132 -20.26 -6.15 -8.01
N TYR A 133 -20.76 -4.99 -7.57
CA TYR A 133 -21.50 -4.06 -8.43
C TYR A 133 -20.67 -3.64 -9.65
N ARG A 134 -19.38 -3.34 -9.47
CA ARG A 134 -18.47 -2.95 -10.55
C ARG A 134 -18.22 -4.07 -11.56
N GLN A 135 -18.19 -5.33 -11.10
CA GLN A 135 -18.01 -6.49 -11.96
C GLN A 135 -19.23 -6.76 -12.85
N VAL A 136 -20.44 -6.49 -12.34
CA VAL A 136 -21.69 -6.59 -13.12
C VAL A 136 -21.80 -5.47 -14.15
N LEU A 137 -21.30 -4.27 -13.81
CA LEU A 137 -21.28 -3.06 -14.65
C LEU A 137 -20.34 -3.11 -15.88
N ARG A 138 -19.87 -4.28 -16.30
CA ARG A 138 -18.87 -4.45 -17.38
C ARG A 138 -19.21 -3.67 -18.66
#